data_AF-A0A495STQ1-F1
#
_entry.id   AF-A0A495STQ1-F1
#
_cell.length_a   1.000
_cell.length_b   1.000
_cell.length_c   1.000
_cell.angle_alpha   90.00
_cell.angle_beta   90.00
_cell.angle_gamma   90.00
#
_symmetry.space_group_name_H-M   'P 1'
#
loop_
_entity.id
_entity.type
_entity.pdbx_description
1 polymer ?
#
loop_
_entity_poly.entity_id
_entity_poly.type
_entity_poly.pdbx_seq_one_letter_code
_entity_poly.pdbx_strand_id
1 'polypeptide(L)'
;MTHPDPDFTTGTDGSLPRPGRGRAVRLLRMIALIVAAVLAISVSANAATRGKPARKDTATTVIMGKAVASSDGVYVLPKDGSGVYQWSADRDGWRKIGQPAKTIYAGVDTVYATNPASGDVWRYNGKPDDWTRISGPVADLAATDKHLYKIPADRSGVWQYTGKKDEWRKVGGPAAHLYTYTGKTKALKNAEKQRGGAQGLLTDSPLFATDRDSGTIAHYLGSPNEWSVIGQPGAEFAVTDESLFGLSPDRSGIWRWNGRDGKASEWTNVRNQRTEYIIAADTLFAVNPGTGDIVKHDGNGRWNWIGHPGTGFATSGGQLYGISPDGTGLYRYTWDSKNTWKLLGAPVAVPANRAEKIARLDSLTQLGPEATADWNRTLDAQHNVLPDRYEFRWTTNACNFPARNTVDGYDFTAACIRHDFGYRNYRDLHGEKEFRSNPNGKARIDEILLQDANNVCVEQGRQPTLRTPFDFTACKAAAQTFYYGVKVGEPIVETITNPANPADLLPNPKEVAKGILGWPGIRR
;
A
#
# COMPACT_ATOMS: atom_id res chain seq x y z
N MET A 1 -43.93 52.81 44.58
CA MET A 1 -45.17 52.53 45.32
C MET A 1 -45.28 51.02 45.42
N THR A 2 -45.25 50.37 46.59
CA THR A 2 -45.18 50.86 47.98
C THR A 2 -43.86 50.49 48.68
N HIS A 3 -43.42 51.36 49.59
CA HIS A 3 -42.36 51.17 50.61
C HIS A 3 -43.02 50.71 51.95
N PRO A 4 -42.28 50.45 53.06
CA PRO A 4 -40.87 50.05 53.27
C PRO A 4 -40.83 48.75 54.15
N ASP A 5 -40.06 48.46 55.22
CA ASP A 5 -38.89 49.02 55.98
C ASP A 5 -38.18 47.84 56.75
N PRO A 6 -37.03 48.03 57.45
CA PRO A 6 -36.20 46.95 58.04
C PRO A 6 -36.21 46.88 59.60
N ASP A 7 -35.02 46.96 60.24
CA ASP A 7 -34.67 46.95 61.68
C ASP A 7 -34.66 45.57 62.42
N PHE A 8 -33.80 45.30 63.45
CA PHE A 8 -32.90 46.18 64.24
C PHE A 8 -31.70 45.45 64.93
N THR A 9 -30.67 46.21 65.35
CA THR A 9 -29.72 46.05 66.51
C THR A 9 -29.16 44.66 66.93
N THR A 10 -27.84 44.35 66.89
CA THR A 10 -26.67 44.78 67.74
C THR A 10 -26.58 44.23 69.19
N GLY A 11 -25.38 43.75 69.57
CA GLY A 11 -24.94 43.41 70.95
C GLY A 11 -24.12 42.11 70.98
N THR A 12 -22.79 42.02 71.13
CA THR A 12 -21.75 42.55 72.07
C THR A 12 -21.47 41.69 73.32
N ASP A 13 -20.25 41.16 73.35
CA ASP A 13 -19.43 40.79 74.53
C ASP A 13 -19.80 39.51 75.34
N GLY A 14 -18.87 39.00 76.17
CA GLY A 14 -19.22 38.08 77.28
C GLY A 14 -18.43 36.77 77.50
N SER A 15 -17.09 36.81 77.60
CA SER A 15 -16.28 35.88 78.44
C SER A 15 -16.10 34.38 78.09
N LEU A 16 -14.96 33.83 78.57
CA LEU A 16 -14.67 32.40 78.77
C LEU A 16 -14.49 32.15 80.28
N PRO A 17 -14.83 30.97 80.82
CA PRO A 17 -13.76 29.98 81.05
C PRO A 17 -14.12 28.50 80.77
N ARG A 18 -13.10 27.64 80.89
CA ARG A 18 -13.11 26.16 80.77
C ARG A 18 -13.43 25.51 82.15
N PRO A 19 -13.53 24.16 82.34
CA PRO A 19 -13.23 23.05 81.42
C PRO A 19 -14.20 21.84 81.43
N GLY A 20 -14.01 20.89 80.50
CA GLY A 20 -14.45 19.49 80.70
C GLY A 20 -14.84 18.71 79.45
N ARG A 21 -14.74 17.36 79.54
CA ARG A 21 -15.38 16.32 78.70
C ARG A 21 -15.54 16.64 77.19
N GLY A 22 -14.51 16.35 76.39
CA GLY A 22 -14.62 16.40 74.92
C GLY A 22 -13.56 15.65 74.09
N ARG A 23 -12.36 15.38 74.63
CA ARG A 23 -11.26 14.76 73.86
C ARG A 23 -11.52 13.30 73.44
N ALA A 24 -12.20 12.50 74.27
CA ALA A 24 -12.48 11.09 73.96
C ALA A 24 -13.35 10.91 72.69
N VAL A 25 -14.40 11.72 72.54
CA VAL A 25 -15.35 11.62 71.42
C VAL A 25 -14.72 12.04 70.09
N ARG A 26 -13.80 13.01 70.10
CA ARG A 26 -13.03 13.37 68.89
C ARG A 26 -12.02 12.30 68.47
N LEU A 27 -11.41 11.58 69.43
CA LEU A 27 -10.46 10.52 69.10
C LEU A 27 -11.15 9.30 68.45
N LEU A 28 -12.30 8.85 68.99
CA LEU A 28 -13.05 7.76 68.36
C LEU A 28 -13.55 8.09 66.94
N ARG A 29 -14.02 9.33 66.69
CA ARG A 29 -14.41 9.75 65.33
C ARG A 29 -13.23 9.78 64.35
N MET A 30 -12.02 10.10 64.83
CA MET A 30 -10.82 10.10 63.99
C MET A 30 -10.34 8.66 63.69
N ILE A 31 -10.38 7.75 64.68
CA ILE A 31 -10.04 6.33 64.47
C ILE A 31 -11.05 5.65 63.53
N ALA A 32 -12.35 5.93 63.65
CA ALA A 32 -13.37 5.38 62.75
C ALA A 32 -13.13 5.77 61.27
N LEU A 33 -12.70 7.00 61.00
CA LEU A 33 -12.35 7.46 59.65
C LEU A 33 -11.07 6.80 59.12
N ILE A 34 -10.07 6.55 59.98
CA ILE A 34 -8.83 5.87 59.58
C ILE A 34 -9.09 4.38 59.28
N VAL A 35 -9.92 3.69 60.08
CA VAL A 35 -10.29 2.30 59.80
C VAL A 35 -11.11 2.19 58.51
N ALA A 36 -12.02 3.13 58.25
CA ALA A 36 -12.75 3.19 56.98
C ALA A 36 -11.82 3.39 55.76
N ALA A 37 -10.78 4.23 55.89
CA ALA A 37 -9.77 4.40 54.84
C ALA A 37 -8.93 3.14 54.61
N VAL A 38 -8.48 2.46 55.67
CA VAL A 38 -7.62 1.26 55.56
C VAL A 38 -8.40 0.04 55.03
N LEU A 39 -9.68 -0.13 55.37
CA LEU A 39 -10.53 -1.18 54.79
C LEU A 39 -11.01 -0.89 53.36
N ALA A 40 -11.08 0.38 52.95
CA ALA A 40 -11.28 0.73 51.54
C ALA A 40 -10.05 0.34 50.69
N ILE A 41 -8.84 0.48 51.22
CA ILE A 41 -7.58 0.20 50.51
C ILE A 41 -7.29 -1.32 50.41
N SER A 42 -7.65 -2.12 51.42
CA SER A 42 -7.35 -3.56 51.44
C SER A 42 -8.29 -4.44 50.62
N VAL A 43 -9.47 -3.95 50.20
CA VAL A 43 -10.38 -4.66 49.28
C VAL A 43 -10.03 -4.40 47.80
N SER A 44 -9.30 -3.32 47.49
CA SER A 44 -8.89 -2.99 46.11
C SER A 44 -7.81 -3.91 45.51
N ALA A 45 -7.13 -4.75 46.31
CA ALA A 45 -6.01 -5.57 45.86
C ALA A 45 -6.41 -6.82 45.05
N ASN A 46 -7.58 -7.42 45.31
CA ASN A 46 -7.96 -8.73 44.77
C ASN A 46 -9.03 -8.71 43.66
N ALA A 47 -9.31 -7.55 43.07
CA ALA A 47 -10.23 -7.39 41.92
C ALA A 47 -9.51 -7.00 40.61
N ALA A 48 -8.18 -7.18 40.56
CA ALA A 48 -7.32 -6.82 39.43
C ALA A 48 -7.21 -7.90 38.32
N THR A 49 -8.04 -8.94 38.36
CA THR A 49 -8.31 -9.83 37.21
C THR A 49 -9.46 -9.34 36.33
N ARG A 50 -9.91 -8.09 36.52
CA ARG A 50 -10.52 -7.34 35.42
C ARG A 50 -9.51 -7.28 34.29
N GLY A 51 -9.72 -8.09 33.24
CA GLY A 51 -8.85 -8.13 32.08
C GLY A 51 -8.63 -6.73 31.52
N LYS A 52 -7.45 -6.52 30.88
CA LYS A 52 -7.16 -5.28 30.15
C LYS A 52 -8.43 -4.84 29.42
N PRO A 53 -8.89 -3.58 29.55
CA PRO A 53 -9.98 -3.11 28.72
C PRO A 53 -9.56 -3.43 27.29
N ALA A 54 -10.34 -4.26 26.60
CA ALA A 54 -10.03 -4.63 25.24
C ALA A 54 -9.81 -3.31 24.50
N ARG A 55 -8.66 -3.18 23.81
CA ARG A 55 -8.47 -2.11 22.84
C ARG A 55 -9.76 -2.12 22.04
N LYS A 56 -10.47 -0.98 21.96
CA LYS A 56 -11.51 -0.88 20.95
C LYS A 56 -10.73 -0.99 19.65
N ASP A 57 -10.74 -2.19 19.09
CA ASP A 57 -10.13 -2.50 17.82
C ASP A 57 -10.99 -1.80 16.79
N THR A 58 -10.71 -0.51 16.62
CA THR A 58 -11.22 0.38 15.59
C THR A 58 -10.70 -0.18 14.28
N ALA A 59 -11.33 -1.26 13.84
CA ALA A 59 -10.76 -2.24 12.93
C ALA A 59 -10.42 -1.54 11.61
N THR A 60 -9.12 -1.36 11.36
CA THR A 60 -8.68 -0.16 10.65
C THR A 60 -9.18 -0.16 9.22
N THR A 61 -9.83 0.93 8.82
CA THR A 61 -10.37 1.07 7.46
C THR A 61 -9.22 1.01 6.47
N VAL A 62 -9.29 0.07 5.53
CA VAL A 62 -8.24 -0.15 4.55
C VAL A 62 -8.32 0.95 3.49
N ILE A 63 -7.23 1.70 3.32
CA ILE A 63 -7.12 2.74 2.29
C ILE A 63 -6.93 2.05 0.93
N MET A 64 -7.96 2.08 0.09
CA MET A 64 -7.94 1.45 -1.23
C MET A 64 -7.05 2.22 -2.21
N GLY A 65 -6.24 1.50 -3.00
CA GLY A 65 -5.31 2.08 -3.98
C GLY A 65 -5.73 1.86 -5.43
N LYS A 66 -6.12 0.64 -5.78
CA LYS A 66 -6.64 0.27 -7.11
C LYS A 66 -7.87 -0.61 -6.96
N ALA A 67 -8.82 -0.48 -7.89
CA ALA A 67 -9.94 -1.41 -8.07
C ALA A 67 -9.89 -2.05 -9.47
N VAL A 68 -10.48 -3.25 -9.59
CA VAL A 68 -10.88 -3.90 -10.86
C VAL A 68 -12.22 -4.62 -10.62
N ALA A 69 -13.00 -4.89 -11.66
CA ALA A 69 -14.30 -5.54 -11.54
C ALA A 69 -14.45 -6.69 -12.54
N SER A 70 -15.25 -7.67 -12.16
CA SER A 70 -15.71 -8.81 -12.98
C SER A 70 -17.21 -8.99 -12.74
N SER A 71 -17.86 -9.91 -13.47
CA SER A 71 -19.32 -10.09 -13.36
C SER A 71 -19.81 -10.45 -11.95
N ASP A 72 -18.98 -11.10 -11.12
CA ASP A 72 -19.29 -11.54 -9.76
C ASP A 72 -19.03 -10.50 -8.66
N GLY A 73 -18.36 -9.38 -8.98
CA GLY A 73 -18.11 -8.32 -8.01
C GLY A 73 -16.91 -7.42 -8.32
N VAL A 74 -16.42 -6.77 -7.28
CA VAL A 74 -15.37 -5.74 -7.36
C VAL A 74 -14.25 -6.04 -6.37
N TYR A 75 -13.03 -5.84 -6.84
CA TYR A 75 -11.81 -6.32 -6.22
C TYR A 75 -10.84 -5.18 -6.05
N VAL A 76 -10.23 -5.06 -4.87
CA VAL A 76 -9.35 -3.94 -4.55
C VAL A 76 -7.98 -4.42 -4.08
N LEU A 77 -6.98 -3.65 -4.49
CA LEU A 77 -5.62 -3.68 -3.97
C LEU A 77 -5.43 -2.41 -3.11
N PRO A 78 -5.24 -2.54 -1.80
CA PRO A 78 -4.96 -1.44 -0.89
C PRO A 78 -3.63 -0.73 -1.13
N LYS A 79 -3.51 0.52 -0.66
CA LYS A 79 -2.25 1.28 -0.67
C LYS A 79 -1.18 0.71 0.26
N ASP A 80 -1.58 0.00 1.33
CA ASP A 80 -0.68 -0.71 2.25
C ASP A 80 -0.22 -2.09 1.71
N GLY A 81 -0.73 -2.52 0.56
CA GLY A 81 -0.43 -3.82 -0.04
C GLY A 81 -0.95 -5.03 0.75
N SER A 82 -1.81 -4.85 1.76
CA SER A 82 -2.18 -5.89 2.75
C SER A 82 -2.86 -7.16 2.21
N GLY A 83 -3.24 -7.18 0.94
CA GLY A 83 -3.78 -8.34 0.22
C GLY A 83 -4.68 -7.94 -0.94
N VAL A 84 -5.23 -8.93 -1.65
CA VAL A 84 -6.34 -8.73 -2.59
C VAL A 84 -7.66 -8.97 -1.84
N TYR A 85 -8.59 -8.02 -1.93
CA TYR A 85 -9.90 -8.10 -1.27
C TYR A 85 -11.03 -8.09 -2.31
N GLN A 86 -12.05 -8.91 -2.11
CA GLN A 86 -13.25 -9.01 -2.94
C GLN A 86 -14.47 -8.50 -2.15
N TRP A 87 -15.25 -7.59 -2.74
CA TRP A 87 -16.64 -7.36 -2.37
C TRP A 87 -17.56 -8.16 -3.31
N SER A 88 -18.58 -8.79 -2.76
CA SER A 88 -19.51 -9.68 -3.47
C SER A 88 -20.93 -9.40 -3.01
N ALA A 89 -21.83 -9.22 -3.98
CA ALA A 89 -23.21 -8.79 -3.74
C ALA A 89 -24.00 -9.81 -2.90
N ASP A 90 -23.79 -11.10 -3.15
CA ASP A 90 -24.47 -12.22 -2.46
C ASP A 90 -24.20 -12.28 -0.95
N ARG A 91 -23.19 -11.51 -0.48
CA ARG A 91 -22.76 -11.45 0.91
C ARG A 91 -22.77 -10.01 1.48
N ASP A 92 -23.21 -9.03 0.68
CA ASP A 92 -23.15 -7.56 0.88
C ASP A 92 -21.89 -7.08 1.63
N GLY A 93 -20.72 -7.68 1.34
CA GLY A 93 -19.58 -7.59 2.23
C GLY A 93 -18.22 -8.01 1.66
N TRP A 94 -17.17 -7.56 2.36
CA TRP A 94 -15.76 -7.69 1.99
C TRP A 94 -15.11 -8.97 2.52
N ARG A 95 -14.13 -9.51 1.77
CA ARG A 95 -13.32 -10.68 2.14
C ARG A 95 -11.91 -10.55 1.57
N LYS A 96 -10.85 -10.77 2.38
CA LYS A 96 -9.49 -11.02 1.85
C LYS A 96 -9.53 -12.32 1.06
N ILE A 97 -9.09 -12.31 -0.19
CA ILE A 97 -9.06 -13.48 -1.07
C ILE A 97 -7.66 -13.89 -1.52
N GLY A 98 -6.64 -13.06 -1.26
CA GLY A 98 -5.27 -13.38 -1.61
C GLY A 98 -4.26 -12.51 -0.87
N GLN A 99 -3.01 -12.98 -0.89
CA GLN A 99 -1.83 -12.33 -0.31
C GLN A 99 -1.45 -11.02 -1.03
N PRO A 100 -0.45 -10.25 -0.54
CA PRO A 100 0.00 -9.02 -1.19
C PRO A 100 0.31 -9.20 -2.68
N ALA A 101 -0.08 -8.21 -3.49
CA ALA A 101 0.10 -8.19 -4.94
C ALA A 101 0.63 -6.82 -5.39
N LYS A 102 1.36 -6.78 -6.52
CA LYS A 102 1.87 -5.52 -7.12
C LYS A 102 0.81 -4.80 -7.95
N THR A 103 -0.04 -5.55 -8.65
CA THR A 103 -1.24 -5.05 -9.31
C THR A 103 -2.24 -6.20 -9.48
N ILE A 104 -3.51 -5.83 -9.66
CA ILE A 104 -4.60 -6.74 -10.03
C ILE A 104 -5.21 -6.36 -11.38
N TYR A 105 -5.77 -7.35 -12.06
CA TYR A 105 -6.48 -7.27 -13.35
C TYR A 105 -7.72 -8.16 -13.28
N ALA A 106 -8.75 -7.90 -14.09
CA ALA A 106 -9.96 -8.71 -14.14
C ALA A 106 -10.37 -9.04 -15.58
N GLY A 107 -10.91 -10.24 -15.79
CA GLY A 107 -11.72 -10.60 -16.95
C GLY A 107 -13.21 -10.58 -16.59
N VAL A 108 -14.04 -11.29 -17.36
CA VAL A 108 -15.49 -11.36 -17.10
C VAL A 108 -15.82 -12.30 -15.92
N ASP A 109 -15.09 -13.40 -15.76
CA ASP A 109 -15.35 -14.49 -14.79
C ASP A 109 -14.32 -14.59 -13.65
N THR A 110 -13.19 -13.89 -13.77
CA THR A 110 -11.99 -14.21 -12.97
C THR A 110 -11.07 -13.00 -12.78
N VAL A 111 -10.21 -13.08 -11.78
CA VAL A 111 -9.26 -12.03 -11.38
C VAL A 111 -7.85 -12.57 -11.36
N TYR A 112 -6.91 -11.72 -11.75
CA TYR A 112 -5.49 -12.01 -11.82
C TYR A 112 -4.72 -11.04 -10.92
N ALA A 113 -3.66 -11.52 -10.30
CA ALA A 113 -2.75 -10.74 -9.46
C ALA A 113 -1.30 -10.98 -9.87
N THR A 114 -0.44 -9.95 -9.80
CA THR A 114 1.00 -10.12 -9.96
C THR A 114 1.70 -10.21 -8.61
N ASN A 115 2.61 -11.18 -8.47
CA ASN A 115 3.44 -11.33 -7.28
C ASN A 115 4.32 -10.07 -7.08
N PRO A 116 4.44 -9.53 -5.85
CA PRO A 116 5.15 -8.27 -5.63
C PRO A 116 6.68 -8.36 -5.74
N ALA A 117 7.25 -9.55 -5.52
CA ALA A 117 8.68 -9.80 -5.71
C ALA A 117 8.96 -10.27 -7.14
N SER A 118 8.47 -11.46 -7.53
CA SER A 118 8.82 -12.05 -8.85
C SER A 118 8.14 -11.35 -10.03
N GLY A 119 6.97 -10.73 -9.84
CA GLY A 119 6.14 -10.21 -10.93
C GLY A 119 5.29 -11.25 -11.67
N ASP A 120 5.39 -12.54 -11.31
CA ASP A 120 4.60 -13.64 -11.89
C ASP A 120 3.09 -13.36 -11.83
N VAL A 121 2.34 -13.81 -12.84
CA VAL A 121 0.86 -13.71 -12.87
C VAL A 121 0.22 -14.94 -12.25
N TRP A 122 -0.71 -14.72 -11.34
CA TRP A 122 -1.53 -15.73 -10.68
C TRP A 122 -3.01 -15.48 -11.00
N ARG A 123 -3.75 -16.54 -11.34
CA ARG A 123 -5.21 -16.54 -11.53
C ARG A 123 -5.91 -17.00 -10.25
N TYR A 124 -6.98 -16.30 -9.87
CA TYR A 124 -7.85 -16.69 -8.76
C TYR A 124 -8.73 -17.89 -9.12
N ASN A 125 -8.78 -18.90 -8.24
CA ASN A 125 -9.58 -20.11 -8.44
C ASN A 125 -10.98 -20.03 -7.79
N GLY A 126 -11.39 -18.86 -7.28
CA GLY A 126 -12.73 -18.62 -6.71
C GLY A 126 -12.83 -18.75 -5.18
N LYS A 127 -11.84 -19.36 -4.53
CA LYS A 127 -11.79 -19.55 -3.07
C LYS A 127 -10.65 -18.70 -2.45
N PRO A 128 -10.80 -18.16 -1.22
CA PRO A 128 -9.74 -17.41 -0.56
C PRO A 128 -8.41 -18.16 -0.48
N ASP A 129 -7.33 -17.47 -0.83
CA ASP A 129 -5.96 -17.96 -0.92
C ASP A 129 -5.73 -19.15 -1.90
N ASP A 130 -6.72 -19.49 -2.73
CA ASP A 130 -6.64 -20.49 -3.81
C ASP A 130 -6.30 -19.80 -5.16
N TRP A 131 -5.01 -19.83 -5.52
CA TRP A 131 -4.47 -19.16 -6.72
C TRP A 131 -3.54 -20.09 -7.51
N THR A 132 -3.62 -20.03 -8.85
CA THR A 132 -2.76 -20.78 -9.78
C THR A 132 -1.79 -19.84 -10.48
N ARG A 133 -0.47 -20.09 -10.43
CA ARG A 133 0.52 -19.37 -11.27
C ARG A 133 0.31 -19.73 -12.74
N ILE A 134 0.10 -18.73 -13.60
CA ILE A 134 -0.16 -18.91 -15.04
C ILE A 134 0.79 -18.16 -15.98
N SER A 135 1.67 -17.30 -15.45
CA SER A 135 2.70 -16.66 -16.26
C SER A 135 3.92 -16.28 -15.42
N GLY A 136 5.09 -16.31 -16.08
CA GLY A 136 6.21 -15.42 -15.76
C GLY A 136 5.85 -13.92 -15.82
N PRO A 137 6.82 -13.04 -15.53
CA PRO A 137 6.53 -11.62 -15.31
C PRO A 137 6.03 -10.89 -16.56
N VAL A 138 5.09 -9.95 -16.36
CA VAL A 138 4.42 -9.19 -17.43
C VAL A 138 4.63 -7.69 -17.29
N ALA A 139 4.71 -7.01 -18.43
CA ALA A 139 4.61 -5.56 -18.53
C ALA A 139 3.15 -5.09 -18.59
N ASP A 140 2.24 -5.89 -19.18
CA ASP A 140 0.80 -5.62 -19.23
C ASP A 140 -0.02 -6.91 -19.39
N LEU A 141 -1.30 -6.87 -19.03
CA LEU A 141 -2.23 -8.02 -19.05
C LEU A 141 -3.67 -7.57 -19.33
N ALA A 142 -4.28 -8.11 -20.39
CA ALA A 142 -5.65 -7.79 -20.81
C ALA A 142 -6.50 -9.07 -20.89
N ALA A 143 -7.68 -9.05 -20.27
CA ALA A 143 -8.61 -10.18 -20.24
C ALA A 143 -9.96 -9.79 -20.87
N THR A 144 -10.47 -10.66 -21.75
CA THR A 144 -11.73 -10.50 -22.47
C THR A 144 -12.80 -11.44 -21.89
N ASP A 145 -13.95 -11.58 -22.57
CA ASP A 145 -14.95 -12.63 -22.30
C ASP A 145 -14.41 -14.06 -22.51
N LYS A 146 -13.44 -14.26 -23.43
CA LYS A 146 -13.01 -15.59 -23.89
C LYS A 146 -11.50 -15.84 -23.82
N HIS A 147 -10.69 -14.78 -23.70
CA HIS A 147 -9.25 -14.82 -23.95
C HIS A 147 -8.47 -13.97 -22.95
N LEU A 148 -7.27 -14.44 -22.61
CA LEU A 148 -6.30 -13.69 -21.81
C LEU A 148 -5.07 -13.41 -22.67
N TYR A 149 -4.62 -12.16 -22.67
CA TYR A 149 -3.47 -11.67 -23.42
C TYR A 149 -2.46 -11.01 -22.48
N LYS A 150 -1.16 -11.19 -22.77
CA LYS A 150 -0.06 -10.54 -22.04
C LYS A 150 0.92 -9.84 -22.98
N ILE A 151 1.52 -8.77 -22.47
CA ILE A 151 2.84 -8.30 -22.89
C ILE A 151 3.84 -8.79 -21.82
N PRO A 152 4.81 -9.68 -22.13
CA PRO A 152 5.84 -10.12 -21.19
C PRO A 152 6.72 -8.93 -20.74
N ALA A 153 7.44 -9.08 -19.62
CA ALA A 153 8.24 -7.99 -19.05
C ALA A 153 9.32 -7.41 -19.98
N ASP A 154 9.84 -8.20 -20.94
CA ASP A 154 10.79 -7.77 -21.97
C ASP A 154 10.15 -7.00 -23.14
N ARG A 155 8.81 -6.97 -23.20
CA ARG A 155 7.97 -6.39 -24.26
C ARG A 155 8.20 -7.02 -25.65
N SER A 156 8.65 -8.27 -25.70
CA SER A 156 8.98 -9.00 -26.95
C SER A 156 7.80 -9.31 -27.87
N GLY A 157 6.55 -9.20 -27.39
CA GLY A 157 5.36 -9.13 -28.24
C GLY A 157 4.03 -9.30 -27.51
N VAL A 158 2.95 -9.42 -28.26
CA VAL A 158 1.62 -9.77 -27.71
C VAL A 158 1.42 -11.28 -27.76
N TRP A 159 1.00 -11.88 -26.63
CA TRP A 159 0.82 -13.32 -26.49
C TRP A 159 -0.56 -13.66 -25.91
N GLN A 160 -1.19 -14.70 -26.43
CA GLN A 160 -2.48 -15.23 -25.99
C GLN A 160 -2.28 -16.50 -25.14
N TYR A 161 -2.97 -16.61 -24.01
CA TYR A 161 -2.93 -17.80 -23.15
C TYR A 161 -3.61 -19.00 -23.82
N THR A 162 -3.05 -20.21 -23.69
CA THR A 162 -3.69 -21.44 -24.23
C THR A 162 -4.75 -22.04 -23.30
N GLY A 163 -4.87 -21.51 -22.08
CA GLY A 163 -5.69 -22.10 -21.01
C GLY A 163 -4.92 -23.06 -20.09
N LYS A 164 -3.63 -23.35 -20.37
CA LYS A 164 -2.83 -24.36 -19.65
C LYS A 164 -1.56 -23.75 -19.03
N LYS A 165 -1.37 -23.95 -17.72
CA LYS A 165 -0.12 -23.66 -16.98
C LYS A 165 0.52 -22.31 -17.38
N ASP A 166 1.72 -22.33 -17.97
CA ASP A 166 2.44 -21.16 -18.52
C ASP A 166 2.65 -21.34 -20.03
N GLU A 167 1.65 -21.92 -20.72
CA GLU A 167 1.64 -22.07 -22.18
C GLU A 167 0.96 -20.86 -22.84
N TRP A 168 1.71 -20.18 -23.72
CA TRP A 168 1.26 -18.97 -24.40
C TRP A 168 1.64 -19.01 -25.88
N ARG A 169 0.72 -18.61 -26.76
CA ARG A 169 0.92 -18.48 -28.22
C ARG A 169 1.21 -17.03 -28.57
N LYS A 170 2.29 -16.75 -29.29
CA LYS A 170 2.54 -15.40 -29.82
C LYS A 170 1.49 -15.05 -30.87
N VAL A 171 0.91 -13.85 -30.77
CA VAL A 171 -0.14 -13.36 -31.67
C VAL A 171 0.16 -11.97 -32.24
N GLY A 172 1.20 -11.27 -31.77
CA GLY A 172 1.61 -9.97 -32.32
C GLY A 172 3.06 -9.60 -32.02
N GLY A 173 3.53 -8.53 -32.69
CA GLY A 173 4.84 -7.91 -32.46
C GLY A 173 4.95 -7.16 -31.12
N PRO A 174 6.10 -6.52 -30.84
CA PRO A 174 6.32 -5.69 -29.64
C PRO A 174 5.21 -4.67 -29.37
N ALA A 175 4.93 -4.37 -28.11
CA ALA A 175 3.86 -3.46 -27.72
C ALA A 175 4.15 -2.71 -26.40
N ALA A 176 3.53 -1.53 -26.25
CA ALA A 176 3.56 -0.72 -25.04
C ALA A 176 2.41 -1.09 -24.08
N HIS A 177 1.17 -1.13 -24.55
CA HIS A 177 -0.02 -1.41 -23.72
C HIS A 177 -1.05 -2.26 -24.46
N LEU A 178 -1.89 -2.97 -23.69
CA LEU A 178 -3.05 -3.70 -24.21
C LEU A 178 -4.36 -3.01 -23.78
N TYR A 179 -5.31 -2.92 -24.70
CA TYR A 179 -6.64 -2.38 -24.45
C TYR A 179 -7.70 -3.37 -24.89
N THR A 180 -8.69 -3.60 -24.02
CA THR A 180 -9.82 -4.49 -24.26
C THR A 180 -11.02 -4.04 -23.43
N TYR A 181 -12.15 -4.71 -23.60
CA TYR A 181 -13.40 -4.47 -22.90
C TYR A 181 -13.80 -5.72 -22.08
N THR A 182 -14.08 -5.52 -20.79
CA THR A 182 -14.31 -6.57 -19.80
C THR A 182 -15.80 -6.96 -19.69
N GLY A 183 -16.38 -7.44 -20.79
CA GLY A 183 -17.77 -7.93 -20.83
C GLY A 183 -18.16 -8.56 -22.17
N LYS A 184 -19.43 -8.93 -22.32
CA LYS A 184 -20.01 -9.32 -23.63
C LYS A 184 -20.17 -8.09 -24.52
N THR A 185 -19.65 -8.10 -25.75
CA THR A 185 -19.83 -6.98 -26.70
C THR A 185 -21.27 -6.88 -27.18
N LYS A 186 -21.65 -5.75 -27.78
CA LYS A 186 -22.96 -5.59 -28.41
C LYS A 186 -23.20 -6.61 -29.53
N ALA A 187 -22.14 -7.07 -30.20
CA ALA A 187 -22.19 -8.18 -31.14
C ALA A 187 -22.68 -9.47 -30.46
N LEU A 188 -22.04 -9.88 -29.36
CA LEU A 188 -22.45 -11.03 -28.55
C LEU A 188 -23.88 -10.87 -28.01
N LYS A 189 -24.20 -9.72 -27.40
CA LYS A 189 -25.53 -9.38 -26.85
C LYS A 189 -26.65 -9.47 -27.90
N ASN A 190 -26.34 -9.37 -29.20
CA ASN A 190 -27.27 -9.51 -30.32
C ASN A 190 -27.27 -10.92 -30.91
N ALA A 191 -26.10 -11.54 -31.10
CA ALA A 191 -25.97 -12.90 -31.65
C ALA A 191 -26.57 -13.98 -30.72
N GLU A 192 -26.57 -13.74 -29.39
CA GLU A 192 -27.28 -14.58 -28.43
C GLU A 192 -28.82 -14.47 -28.54
N LYS A 193 -29.33 -13.39 -29.14
CA LYS A 193 -30.77 -13.12 -29.31
C LYS A 193 -31.29 -13.51 -30.70
N GLN A 194 -30.45 -13.49 -31.73
CA GLN A 194 -30.80 -13.90 -33.09
C GLN A 194 -29.64 -14.61 -33.79
N ARG A 195 -29.94 -15.72 -34.49
CA ARG A 195 -28.98 -16.48 -35.31
C ARG A 195 -28.61 -15.74 -36.62
N GLY A 196 -28.01 -14.55 -36.53
CA GLY A 196 -27.66 -13.76 -37.72
C GLY A 196 -26.77 -12.54 -37.48
N GLY A 197 -25.54 -12.61 -37.99
CA GLY A 197 -24.73 -11.49 -38.53
C GLY A 197 -24.68 -10.14 -37.80
N ALA A 198 -23.75 -9.98 -36.87
CA ALA A 198 -23.38 -8.67 -36.31
C ALA A 198 -22.30 -7.95 -37.16
N GLN A 199 -22.61 -7.57 -38.40
CA GLN A 199 -21.68 -6.77 -39.23
C GLN A 199 -21.47 -5.36 -38.64
N GLY A 200 -20.22 -4.90 -38.59
CA GLY A 200 -19.86 -3.54 -38.15
C GLY A 200 -19.82 -3.32 -36.63
N LEU A 201 -19.78 -4.39 -35.82
CA LEU A 201 -19.55 -4.32 -34.37
C LEU A 201 -18.22 -5.00 -34.00
N LEU A 202 -17.66 -4.64 -32.84
CA LEU A 202 -16.49 -5.33 -32.28
C LEU A 202 -16.74 -6.82 -32.10
N THR A 203 -15.69 -7.62 -32.34
CA THR A 203 -15.72 -9.08 -32.20
C THR A 203 -16.03 -9.53 -30.78
N ASP A 204 -16.22 -10.83 -30.56
CA ASP A 204 -16.47 -11.46 -29.26
C ASP A 204 -15.40 -11.18 -28.19
N SER A 205 -14.22 -10.67 -28.57
CA SER A 205 -13.08 -10.41 -27.69
C SER A 205 -12.15 -9.38 -28.33
N PRO A 206 -12.54 -8.09 -28.33
CA PRO A 206 -11.78 -7.06 -29.02
C PRO A 206 -10.47 -6.79 -28.30
N LEU A 207 -9.37 -6.87 -29.02
CA LEU A 207 -8.03 -6.58 -28.51
C LEU A 207 -7.39 -5.50 -29.37
N PHE A 208 -6.86 -4.49 -28.69
CA PHE A 208 -6.01 -3.48 -29.28
C PHE A 208 -4.68 -3.42 -28.54
N ALA A 209 -3.64 -2.97 -29.21
CA ALA A 209 -2.33 -2.75 -28.61
C ALA A 209 -1.71 -1.47 -29.16
N THR A 210 -1.06 -0.68 -28.31
CA THR A 210 -0.16 0.37 -28.79
C THR A 210 1.18 -0.24 -29.14
N ASP A 211 1.73 0.13 -30.30
CA ASP A 211 3.11 -0.17 -30.66
C ASP A 211 4.08 0.37 -29.60
N ARG A 212 5.19 -0.35 -29.41
CA ARG A 212 6.17 -0.07 -28.36
C ARG A 212 6.88 1.27 -28.54
N ASP A 213 7.27 1.60 -29.77
CA ASP A 213 8.27 2.65 -30.04
C ASP A 213 7.64 3.87 -30.74
N SER A 214 6.61 3.68 -31.58
CA SER A 214 5.82 4.76 -32.18
C SER A 214 4.61 5.18 -31.35
N GLY A 215 4.09 4.30 -30.48
CA GLY A 215 2.84 4.53 -29.73
C GLY A 215 1.55 4.45 -30.56
N THR A 216 1.61 4.13 -31.86
CA THR A 216 0.43 3.99 -32.73
C THR A 216 -0.48 2.85 -32.26
N ILE A 217 -1.80 3.01 -32.41
CA ILE A 217 -2.80 2.05 -31.91
C ILE A 217 -3.20 1.07 -33.03
N ALA A 218 -3.14 -0.23 -32.73
CA ALA A 218 -3.48 -1.31 -33.65
C ALA A 218 -4.58 -2.23 -33.10
N HIS A 219 -5.43 -2.73 -34.00
CA HIS A 219 -6.52 -3.69 -33.73
C HIS A 219 -6.12 -5.10 -34.15
N TYR A 220 -6.34 -6.09 -33.29
CA TYR A 220 -6.13 -7.50 -33.58
C TYR A 220 -7.31 -8.08 -34.38
N LEU A 221 -7.03 -8.69 -35.53
CA LEU A 221 -8.06 -9.17 -36.45
C LEU A 221 -8.57 -10.60 -36.14
N GLY A 222 -7.91 -11.29 -35.20
CA GLY A 222 -8.34 -12.60 -34.68
C GLY A 222 -7.31 -13.72 -34.90
N SER A 223 -6.57 -13.68 -36.01
CA SER A 223 -5.54 -14.68 -36.35
C SER A 223 -4.13 -14.25 -35.93
N PRO A 224 -3.21 -15.19 -35.63
CA PRO A 224 -1.86 -14.84 -35.19
C PRO A 224 -1.11 -13.94 -36.19
N ASN A 225 -0.60 -12.81 -35.69
CA ASN A 225 0.07 -11.74 -36.42
C ASN A 225 -0.81 -10.90 -37.37
N GLU A 226 -2.11 -11.13 -37.44
CA GLU A 226 -3.03 -10.26 -38.19
C GLU A 226 -3.44 -9.05 -37.34
N TRP A 227 -2.79 -7.91 -37.58
CA TRP A 227 -3.08 -6.62 -36.95
C TRP A 227 -3.27 -5.53 -38.00
N SER A 228 -4.19 -4.61 -37.73
CA SER A 228 -4.35 -3.38 -38.51
C SER A 228 -3.98 -2.19 -37.64
N VAL A 229 -3.03 -1.35 -38.07
CA VAL A 229 -2.79 -0.05 -37.42
C VAL A 229 -3.96 0.86 -37.77
N ILE A 230 -4.66 1.37 -36.76
CA ILE A 230 -5.93 2.09 -36.91
C ILE A 230 -5.92 3.50 -36.29
N GLY A 231 -4.77 3.99 -35.80
CA GLY A 231 -4.71 5.34 -35.25
C GLY A 231 -3.32 5.79 -34.83
N GLN A 232 -3.20 7.11 -34.70
CA GLN A 232 -2.02 7.79 -34.16
C GLN A 232 -1.94 7.61 -32.64
N PRO A 233 -0.80 7.96 -31.99
CA PRO A 233 -0.68 7.89 -30.55
C PRO A 233 -1.73 8.73 -29.81
N GLY A 234 -2.15 8.25 -28.65
CA GLY A 234 -3.04 8.94 -27.72
C GLY A 234 -2.42 9.00 -26.32
N ALA A 235 -2.94 9.88 -25.47
CA ALA A 235 -2.58 9.88 -24.05
C ALA A 235 -3.17 8.66 -23.30
N GLU A 236 -4.26 8.11 -23.82
CA GLU A 236 -4.97 6.94 -23.29
C GLU A 236 -5.95 6.39 -24.34
N PHE A 237 -6.28 5.10 -24.24
CA PHE A 237 -7.32 4.44 -25.03
C PHE A 237 -8.27 3.67 -24.13
N ALA A 238 -9.55 3.58 -24.51
CA ALA A 238 -10.57 2.84 -23.77
C ALA A 238 -11.55 2.15 -24.74
N VAL A 239 -11.96 0.93 -24.42
CA VAL A 239 -12.80 0.08 -25.30
C VAL A 239 -14.15 -0.15 -24.63
N THR A 240 -15.25 0.17 -25.32
CA THR A 240 -16.61 -0.16 -24.86
C THR A 240 -17.11 -1.46 -25.51
N ASP A 241 -18.34 -1.87 -25.18
CA ASP A 241 -19.01 -2.99 -25.84
C ASP A 241 -19.32 -2.77 -27.35
N GLU A 242 -19.10 -1.54 -27.87
CA GLU A 242 -19.29 -1.15 -29.27
C GLU A 242 -18.02 -0.71 -30.01
N SER A 243 -17.07 -0.04 -29.35
CA SER A 243 -16.12 0.84 -30.06
C SER A 243 -14.88 1.18 -29.23
N LEU A 244 -13.79 1.50 -29.92
CA LEU A 244 -12.56 2.07 -29.34
C LEU A 244 -12.68 3.60 -29.27
N PHE A 245 -12.21 4.17 -28.17
CA PHE A 245 -12.04 5.60 -28.00
C PHE A 245 -10.60 5.93 -27.61
N GLY A 246 -10.11 7.09 -28.05
CA GLY A 246 -8.78 7.60 -27.75
C GLY A 246 -8.85 9.03 -27.22
N LEU A 247 -8.08 9.29 -26.14
CA LEU A 247 -7.81 10.62 -25.64
C LEU A 247 -6.56 11.15 -26.36
N SER A 248 -6.63 12.36 -26.93
CA SER A 248 -5.50 12.95 -27.68
C SER A 248 -4.25 13.14 -26.78
N PRO A 249 -3.02 13.16 -27.34
CA PRO A 249 -1.78 13.27 -26.54
C PRO A 249 -1.69 14.52 -25.65
N ASP A 250 -2.26 15.63 -26.11
CA ASP A 250 -2.39 16.90 -25.38
C ASP A 250 -3.58 16.92 -24.39
N ARG A 251 -4.34 15.81 -24.34
CA ARG A 251 -5.59 15.61 -23.60
C ARG A 251 -6.73 16.57 -23.94
N SER A 252 -6.67 17.30 -25.06
CA SER A 252 -7.67 18.32 -25.43
C SER A 252 -9.00 17.78 -25.93
N GLY A 253 -9.05 16.54 -26.44
CA GLY A 253 -10.28 15.95 -26.95
C GLY A 253 -10.31 14.42 -26.98
N ILE A 254 -11.52 13.88 -27.08
CA ILE A 254 -11.81 12.45 -27.14
C ILE A 254 -12.36 12.11 -28.52
N TRP A 255 -11.82 11.04 -29.11
CA TRP A 255 -12.13 10.59 -30.46
C TRP A 255 -12.67 9.15 -30.42
N ARG A 256 -13.73 8.87 -31.19
CA ARG A 256 -14.29 7.54 -31.42
C ARG A 256 -13.73 6.96 -32.72
N TRP A 257 -13.25 5.73 -32.70
CA TRP A 257 -12.91 5.00 -33.92
C TRP A 257 -14.19 4.48 -34.60
N ASN A 258 -14.38 4.83 -35.88
CA ASN A 258 -15.61 4.53 -36.62
C ASN A 258 -15.72 3.08 -37.11
N GLY A 259 -14.64 2.28 -36.98
CA GLY A 259 -14.71 0.81 -36.96
C GLY A 259 -15.14 0.10 -38.25
N ARG A 260 -15.14 0.76 -39.41
CA ARG A 260 -15.73 0.22 -40.65
C ARG A 260 -14.70 -0.35 -41.64
N ASP A 261 -14.93 -1.60 -42.04
CA ASP A 261 -14.39 -2.27 -43.24
C ASP A 261 -12.87 -2.11 -43.49
N GLY A 262 -12.06 -2.15 -42.43
CA GLY A 262 -10.59 -2.06 -42.52
C GLY A 262 -10.05 -0.67 -42.89
N LYS A 263 -10.88 0.37 -42.97
CA LYS A 263 -10.44 1.74 -43.26
C LYS A 263 -9.90 2.41 -42.00
N ALA A 264 -8.59 2.23 -41.82
CA ALA A 264 -7.79 2.59 -40.65
C ALA A 264 -7.85 4.06 -40.17
N SER A 265 -8.38 5.00 -40.93
CA SER A 265 -8.22 6.44 -40.68
C SER A 265 -9.46 7.17 -40.14
N GLU A 266 -10.64 6.54 -40.08
CA GLU A 266 -11.87 7.23 -39.70
C GLU A 266 -12.07 7.32 -38.18
N TRP A 267 -11.82 8.50 -37.62
CA TRP A 267 -12.11 8.87 -36.24
C TRP A 267 -13.04 10.08 -36.16
N THR A 268 -14.10 9.98 -35.36
CA THR A 268 -15.03 11.08 -35.08
C THR A 268 -14.71 11.72 -33.74
N ASN A 269 -14.55 13.03 -33.67
CA ASN A 269 -14.44 13.72 -32.38
C ASN A 269 -15.79 13.62 -31.63
N VAL A 270 -15.75 13.15 -30.38
CA VAL A 270 -16.92 13.06 -29.49
C VAL A 270 -16.83 13.98 -28.28
N ARG A 271 -15.69 14.64 -28.07
CA ARG A 271 -15.50 15.67 -27.03
C ARG A 271 -14.38 16.62 -27.40
N ASN A 272 -14.67 17.93 -27.48
CA ASN A 272 -13.68 19.01 -27.57
C ASN A 272 -13.56 19.71 -26.21
N GLN A 273 -13.00 19.00 -25.22
CA GLN A 273 -12.79 19.52 -23.88
C GLN A 273 -11.63 18.76 -23.20
N ARG A 274 -10.72 19.51 -22.57
CA ARG A 274 -9.61 18.93 -21.81
C ARG A 274 -10.13 17.89 -20.82
N THR A 275 -9.54 16.71 -20.84
CA THR A 275 -9.99 15.51 -20.10
C THR A 275 -8.82 14.92 -19.33
N GLU A 276 -8.98 14.61 -18.04
CA GLU A 276 -7.86 14.12 -17.24
C GLU A 276 -7.54 12.66 -17.57
N TYR A 277 -8.57 11.79 -17.66
CA TYR A 277 -8.48 10.41 -18.18
C TYR A 277 -9.86 9.90 -18.63
N ILE A 278 -9.89 8.77 -19.35
CA ILE A 278 -11.10 8.12 -19.89
C ILE A 278 -11.28 6.71 -19.32
N ILE A 279 -12.53 6.27 -19.15
CA ILE A 279 -12.90 4.96 -18.58
C ILE A 279 -13.99 4.35 -19.47
N ALA A 280 -13.94 3.05 -19.73
CA ALA A 280 -14.95 2.37 -20.54
C ALA A 280 -15.62 1.17 -19.84
N ALA A 281 -16.84 0.90 -20.26
CA ALA A 281 -17.79 -0.12 -19.80
C ALA A 281 -18.72 -0.48 -20.99
N ASP A 282 -19.99 -0.82 -20.75
CA ASP A 282 -21.10 -0.69 -21.72
C ASP A 282 -21.29 0.75 -22.28
N THR A 283 -20.48 1.71 -21.82
CA THR A 283 -20.50 3.12 -22.23
C THR A 283 -19.13 3.76 -21.97
N LEU A 284 -18.95 5.01 -22.40
CA LEU A 284 -17.73 5.77 -22.17
C LEU A 284 -17.94 6.82 -21.06
N PHE A 285 -16.95 6.95 -20.19
CA PHE A 285 -16.84 8.01 -19.20
C PHE A 285 -15.54 8.79 -19.40
N ALA A 286 -15.53 10.02 -18.90
CA ALA A 286 -14.35 10.87 -18.87
C ALA A 286 -14.30 11.61 -17.53
N VAL A 287 -13.09 11.84 -17.02
CA VAL A 287 -12.86 12.60 -15.79
C VAL A 287 -12.45 14.03 -16.13
N ASN A 288 -13.08 14.99 -15.47
CA ASN A 288 -12.83 16.42 -15.70
C ASN A 288 -11.53 16.86 -15.01
N PRO A 289 -10.62 17.56 -15.71
CA PRO A 289 -9.44 18.13 -15.07
C PRO A 289 -9.83 19.23 -14.08
N GLY A 290 -9.03 19.39 -13.02
CA GLY A 290 -9.23 20.42 -12.00
C GLY A 290 -10.33 20.08 -10.99
N THR A 291 -11.55 19.74 -11.43
CA THR A 291 -12.61 19.32 -10.49
C THR A 291 -12.49 17.85 -10.11
N GLY A 292 -12.14 16.97 -11.05
CA GLY A 292 -12.13 15.52 -10.90
C GLY A 292 -13.49 14.85 -11.11
N ASP A 293 -14.56 15.58 -11.42
CA ASP A 293 -15.89 15.00 -11.63
C ASP A 293 -15.90 14.01 -12.80
N ILE A 294 -16.70 12.96 -12.68
CA ILE A 294 -16.91 11.96 -13.73
C ILE A 294 -18.17 12.27 -14.55
N VAL A 295 -18.00 12.34 -15.88
CA VAL A 295 -19.07 12.53 -16.86
C VAL A 295 -19.26 11.28 -17.73
N LYS A 296 -20.50 10.96 -18.07
CA LYS A 296 -20.90 9.85 -18.95
C LYS A 296 -21.30 10.37 -20.34
N HIS A 297 -20.82 9.72 -21.39
CA HIS A 297 -21.32 9.87 -22.76
C HIS A 297 -22.67 9.14 -22.93
N ASP A 298 -23.69 9.80 -23.49
CA ASP A 298 -25.03 9.21 -23.64
C ASP A 298 -25.20 8.34 -24.90
N GLY A 299 -24.22 8.32 -25.79
CA GLY A 299 -24.29 7.66 -27.11
C GLY A 299 -24.73 8.58 -28.25
N ASN A 300 -25.35 9.72 -27.94
CA ASN A 300 -25.85 10.74 -28.89
C ASN A 300 -24.98 12.02 -28.87
N GLY A 301 -23.74 11.94 -28.38
CA GLY A 301 -22.80 13.06 -28.31
C GLY A 301 -22.93 13.96 -27.07
N ARG A 302 -23.84 13.66 -26.12
CA ARG A 302 -23.97 14.43 -24.88
C ARG A 302 -23.14 13.84 -23.76
N TRP A 303 -22.56 14.72 -22.95
CA TRP A 303 -21.81 14.39 -21.75
C TRP A 303 -22.57 14.86 -20.52
N ASN A 304 -22.97 13.92 -19.66
CA ASN A 304 -23.80 14.19 -18.49
C ASN A 304 -22.95 13.96 -17.23
N TRP A 305 -23.03 14.86 -16.25
CA TRP A 305 -22.42 14.64 -14.94
C TRP A 305 -23.09 13.46 -14.25
N ILE A 306 -22.28 12.52 -13.74
CA ILE A 306 -22.77 11.35 -13.01
C ILE A 306 -22.15 11.19 -11.62
N GLY A 307 -21.13 11.97 -11.25
CA GLY A 307 -20.53 11.86 -9.92
C GLY A 307 -19.35 12.79 -9.67
N HIS A 308 -19.08 12.97 -8.38
CA HIS A 308 -17.92 13.67 -7.84
C HIS A 308 -16.62 12.85 -7.94
N PRO A 309 -15.46 13.42 -7.57
CA PRO A 309 -14.17 12.78 -7.83
C PRO A 309 -13.97 11.45 -7.12
N GLY A 310 -13.21 10.57 -7.77
CA GLY A 310 -12.68 9.34 -7.17
C GLY A 310 -11.18 9.20 -7.45
N THR A 311 -10.46 8.53 -6.54
CA THR A 311 -9.01 8.26 -6.72
C THR A 311 -8.74 7.11 -7.70
N GLY A 312 -9.78 6.41 -8.16
CA GLY A 312 -9.70 5.33 -9.13
C GLY A 312 -11.08 4.70 -9.38
N PHE A 313 -11.26 4.12 -10.56
CA PHE A 313 -12.53 3.54 -11.00
C PHE A 313 -12.32 2.11 -11.53
N ALA A 314 -13.37 1.30 -11.53
CA ALA A 314 -13.37 -0.06 -12.05
C ALA A 314 -14.68 -0.39 -12.79
N THR A 315 -14.58 -1.17 -13.86
CA THR A 315 -15.70 -1.48 -14.76
C THR A 315 -15.69 -2.93 -15.23
N SER A 316 -16.89 -3.49 -15.42
CA SER A 316 -17.11 -4.76 -16.12
C SER A 316 -18.51 -4.77 -16.71
N GLY A 317 -18.62 -4.93 -18.03
CA GLY A 317 -19.88 -4.76 -18.77
C GLY A 317 -20.64 -3.51 -18.35
N GLY A 318 -21.89 -3.69 -17.94
CA GLY A 318 -22.75 -2.62 -17.40
C GLY A 318 -22.50 -2.21 -15.94
N GLN A 319 -21.34 -2.50 -15.35
CA GLN A 319 -20.99 -2.10 -13.98
C GLN A 319 -19.93 -0.99 -13.95
N LEU A 320 -20.10 -0.02 -13.05
CA LEU A 320 -19.13 1.02 -12.72
C LEU A 320 -18.99 1.15 -11.20
N TYR A 321 -17.75 1.20 -10.74
CA TYR A 321 -17.37 1.43 -9.35
C TYR A 321 -16.35 2.56 -9.25
N GLY A 322 -16.38 3.31 -8.15
CA GLY A 322 -15.45 4.40 -7.86
C GLY A 322 -14.96 4.34 -6.41
N ILE A 323 -13.66 4.53 -6.21
CA ILE A 323 -13.03 4.69 -4.89
C ILE A 323 -13.06 6.19 -4.53
N SER A 324 -13.51 6.54 -3.33
CA SER A 324 -13.51 7.92 -2.82
C SER A 324 -12.10 8.55 -2.82
N PRO A 325 -11.96 9.89 -2.85
CA PRO A 325 -10.65 10.55 -2.94
C PRO A 325 -9.68 10.20 -1.80
N ASP A 326 -10.20 9.93 -0.61
CA ASP A 326 -9.46 9.50 0.59
C ASP A 326 -9.12 7.99 0.60
N GLY A 327 -9.73 7.20 -0.28
CA GLY A 327 -9.59 5.74 -0.32
C GLY A 327 -10.42 4.97 0.72
N THR A 328 -11.28 5.62 1.51
CA THR A 328 -11.99 5.00 2.65
C THR A 328 -13.35 4.38 2.29
N GLY A 329 -13.85 4.58 1.08
CA GLY A 329 -15.12 4.01 0.62
C GLY A 329 -15.11 3.67 -0.86
N LEU A 330 -15.65 2.50 -1.20
CA LEU A 330 -15.97 2.11 -2.57
C LEU A 330 -17.47 2.31 -2.80
N TYR A 331 -17.81 2.88 -3.95
CA TYR A 331 -19.17 3.15 -4.36
C TYR A 331 -19.47 2.42 -5.68
N ARG A 332 -20.68 1.88 -5.81
CA ARG A 332 -21.21 1.33 -7.06
C ARG A 332 -22.21 2.29 -7.66
N TYR A 333 -22.01 2.68 -8.91
CA TYR A 333 -22.96 3.49 -9.66
C TYR A 333 -24.26 2.73 -9.89
N THR A 334 -25.41 3.39 -9.75
CA THR A 334 -26.72 2.83 -10.10
C THR A 334 -27.33 3.61 -11.27
N TRP A 335 -27.77 2.87 -12.28
CA TRP A 335 -28.35 3.39 -13.53
C TRP A 335 -29.80 3.85 -13.35
N ASP A 336 -30.07 4.57 -12.27
CA ASP A 336 -31.34 5.24 -11.99
C ASP A 336 -31.39 6.64 -12.63
N SER A 337 -32.57 7.26 -12.65
CA SER A 337 -32.79 8.60 -13.24
C SER A 337 -32.20 9.76 -12.43
N LYS A 338 -31.49 9.48 -11.32
CA LYS A 338 -30.84 10.45 -10.43
C LYS A 338 -29.31 10.27 -10.38
N ASN A 339 -28.75 9.36 -11.20
CA ASN A 339 -27.32 9.04 -11.27
C ASN A 339 -26.69 8.71 -9.89
N THR A 340 -27.38 7.94 -9.04
CA THR A 340 -26.90 7.74 -7.65
C THR A 340 -25.79 6.69 -7.52
N TRP A 341 -25.17 6.65 -6.33
CA TRP A 341 -24.05 5.77 -5.99
C TRP A 341 -24.34 5.04 -4.67
N LYS A 342 -24.46 3.70 -4.67
CA LYS A 342 -24.54 2.90 -3.43
C LYS A 342 -23.14 2.78 -2.83
N LEU A 343 -22.95 3.27 -1.60
CA LEU A 343 -21.78 2.94 -0.78
C LEU A 343 -21.71 1.43 -0.50
N LEU A 344 -20.56 0.82 -0.74
CA LEU A 344 -20.22 -0.57 -0.42
C LEU A 344 -19.26 -0.70 0.77
N GLY A 345 -18.96 0.42 1.43
CA GLY A 345 -17.94 0.52 2.47
C GLY A 345 -16.53 0.32 1.92
N ALA A 346 -15.62 -0.09 2.79
CA ALA A 346 -14.26 -0.51 2.46
C ALA A 346 -13.95 -1.84 3.17
N PRO A 347 -12.94 -2.60 2.72
CA PRO A 347 -12.47 -3.73 3.48
C PRO A 347 -11.95 -3.29 4.85
N VAL A 348 -12.18 -4.12 5.85
CA VAL A 348 -11.60 -3.98 7.19
C VAL A 348 -10.23 -4.65 7.18
N ALA A 349 -9.22 -4.01 7.78
CA ALA A 349 -7.89 -4.58 7.87
C ALA A 349 -7.92 -5.79 8.81
N VAL A 350 -7.78 -6.99 8.23
CA VAL A 350 -7.51 -8.20 9.00
C VAL A 350 -6.06 -8.10 9.50
N PRO A 351 -5.78 -8.09 10.82
CA PRO A 351 -4.40 -8.01 11.32
C PRO A 351 -3.55 -9.16 10.78
N ALA A 352 -2.25 -8.92 10.57
CA ALA A 352 -1.36 -9.98 10.11
C ALA A 352 -1.21 -11.07 11.18
N ASN A 353 -1.41 -12.34 10.79
CA ASN A 353 -1.09 -13.47 11.66
C ASN A 353 0.45 -13.62 11.81
N ARG A 354 0.93 -14.41 12.78
CA ARG A 354 2.37 -14.51 13.06
C ARG A 354 3.20 -14.95 11.85
N ALA A 355 2.70 -15.81 10.98
CA ALA A 355 3.40 -16.22 9.76
C ALA A 355 3.44 -15.10 8.71
N GLU A 356 2.35 -14.34 8.53
CA GLU A 356 2.33 -13.13 7.69
C GLU A 356 3.31 -12.06 8.22
N LYS A 357 3.40 -11.85 9.56
CA LYS A 357 4.36 -10.93 10.19
C LYS A 357 5.81 -11.37 9.97
N ILE A 358 6.13 -12.66 10.13
CA ILE A 358 7.48 -13.19 9.87
C ILE A 358 7.85 -13.04 8.40
N ALA A 359 6.99 -13.49 7.47
CA ALA A 359 7.28 -13.40 6.04
C ALA A 359 7.49 -11.93 5.57
N ARG A 360 6.72 -10.97 6.12
CA ARG A 360 6.93 -9.56 5.82
C ARG A 360 8.25 -9.03 6.43
N LEU A 361 8.57 -9.38 7.68
CA LEU A 361 9.86 -9.01 8.29
C LEU A 361 11.03 -9.56 7.48
N ASP A 362 10.99 -10.84 7.08
CA ASP A 362 12.01 -11.46 6.24
C ASP A 362 12.15 -10.68 4.92
N SER A 363 11.06 -10.34 4.23
CA SER A 363 11.12 -9.58 2.98
C SER A 363 11.74 -8.18 3.14
N LEU A 364 11.45 -7.48 4.23
CA LEU A 364 12.00 -6.15 4.53
C LEU A 364 13.47 -6.21 5.01
N THR A 365 13.90 -7.37 5.53
CA THR A 365 15.26 -7.62 6.03
C THR A 365 16.05 -8.60 5.15
N GLN A 366 15.88 -8.52 3.82
CA GLN A 366 16.83 -9.09 2.86
C GLN A 366 17.86 -8.06 2.35
N LEU A 367 19.00 -8.58 1.93
CA LEU A 367 19.98 -7.86 1.09
C LEU A 367 19.45 -7.69 -0.35
N GLY A 368 20.16 -6.89 -1.14
CA GLY A 368 19.91 -6.66 -2.56
C GLY A 368 19.04 -5.42 -2.87
N PRO A 369 19.03 -4.98 -4.14
CA PRO A 369 18.35 -3.76 -4.56
C PRO A 369 16.83 -3.88 -4.47
N GLU A 370 16.25 -5.06 -4.72
CA GLU A 370 14.79 -5.28 -4.68
C GLU A 370 14.22 -5.10 -3.27
N ALA A 371 14.87 -5.71 -2.27
CA ALA A 371 14.49 -5.59 -0.87
C ALA A 371 14.69 -4.16 -0.33
N THR A 372 15.73 -3.47 -0.79
CA THR A 372 15.99 -2.07 -0.45
C THR A 372 14.93 -1.14 -1.05
N ALA A 373 14.54 -1.37 -2.31
CA ALA A 373 13.44 -0.65 -2.94
C ALA A 373 12.08 -0.92 -2.29
N ASP A 374 11.85 -2.13 -1.76
CA ASP A 374 10.62 -2.47 -1.03
C ASP A 374 10.59 -1.93 0.40
N TRP A 375 11.75 -1.91 1.07
CA TRP A 375 11.93 -1.20 2.34
C TRP A 375 11.58 0.29 2.19
N ASN A 376 12.17 0.99 1.21
CA ASN A 376 11.93 2.43 1.01
C ASN A 376 10.43 2.70 0.77
N ARG A 377 9.77 1.96 -0.14
CA ARG A 377 8.31 2.07 -0.36
C ARG A 377 7.49 1.85 0.92
N THR A 378 7.91 0.94 1.78
CA THR A 378 7.20 0.63 3.03
C THR A 378 7.41 1.72 4.08
N LEU A 379 8.62 2.27 4.17
CA LEU A 379 8.93 3.39 5.05
C LEU A 379 8.17 4.66 4.63
N ASP A 380 8.10 4.95 3.33
CA ASP A 380 7.29 6.04 2.78
C ASP A 380 5.79 5.83 3.07
N ALA A 381 5.28 4.62 2.91
CA ALA A 381 3.89 4.28 3.25
C ALA A 381 3.57 4.52 4.73
N GLN A 382 4.50 4.24 5.63
CA GLN A 382 4.36 4.50 7.07
C GLN A 382 4.47 5.98 7.43
N HIS A 383 5.36 6.75 6.80
CA HIS A 383 5.42 8.20 6.97
C HIS A 383 4.14 8.90 6.51
N ASN A 384 3.44 8.34 5.51
CA ASN A 384 2.11 8.79 5.07
C ASN A 384 0.95 8.27 5.96
N VAL A 385 1.25 7.72 7.14
CA VAL A 385 0.29 7.27 8.18
C VAL A 385 -0.72 6.23 7.66
N LEU A 386 -0.28 5.35 6.73
CA LEU A 386 -1.10 4.20 6.34
C LEU A 386 -1.13 3.16 7.48
N PRO A 387 -2.29 2.53 7.75
CA PRO A 387 -2.41 1.51 8.80
C PRO A 387 -1.40 0.38 8.68
N ASP A 388 -0.55 0.18 9.69
CA ASP A 388 0.31 -1.00 9.71
C ASP A 388 -0.46 -2.25 10.14
N ARG A 389 -0.94 -3.02 9.16
CA ARG A 389 -1.52 -4.36 9.37
C ARG A 389 -0.60 -5.30 10.17
N TYR A 390 0.72 -5.14 10.06
CA TYR A 390 1.71 -5.99 10.70
C TYR A 390 2.02 -5.55 12.14
N GLU A 391 1.61 -4.35 12.55
CA GLU A 391 1.87 -3.76 13.87
C GLU A 391 3.34 -3.86 14.29
N PHE A 392 4.26 -3.63 13.35
CA PHE A 392 5.68 -3.59 13.61
C PHE A 392 6.05 -2.37 14.45
N ARG A 393 7.18 -2.46 15.15
CA ARG A 393 7.78 -1.34 15.88
C ARG A 393 8.62 -0.50 14.94
N TRP A 394 8.01 0.56 14.43
CA TRP A 394 8.66 1.63 13.66
C TRP A 394 9.42 2.65 14.51
N THR A 395 9.33 2.54 15.84
CA THR A 395 10.13 3.36 16.77
C THR A 395 11.62 3.18 16.50
N THR A 396 12.30 4.28 16.17
CA THR A 396 13.74 4.34 15.92
C THR A 396 14.42 5.39 16.81
N ASN A 397 15.70 5.19 17.11
CA ASN A 397 16.56 6.21 17.71
C ASN A 397 17.73 6.62 16.78
N ALA A 398 17.71 6.27 15.49
CA ALA A 398 18.78 6.54 14.54
C ALA A 398 20.19 6.15 15.05
N CYS A 399 20.33 4.96 15.65
CA CYS A 399 21.57 4.42 16.22
C CYS A 399 22.30 5.29 17.28
N ASN A 400 21.65 6.28 17.93
CA ASN A 400 22.29 7.43 18.62
C ASN A 400 23.43 7.16 19.65
N PHE A 401 23.72 5.92 20.01
CA PHE A 401 24.88 5.53 20.80
C PHE A 401 25.28 4.06 20.52
N PRO A 402 26.58 3.70 20.46
CA PRO A 402 27.76 4.56 20.62
C PRO A 402 28.27 5.20 19.33
N ALA A 403 27.85 4.72 18.16
CA ALA A 403 28.13 5.41 16.90
C ALA A 403 27.18 6.60 16.74
N ARG A 404 27.69 7.74 16.25
CA ARG A 404 26.81 8.78 15.69
C ARG A 404 26.32 8.29 14.32
N ASN A 405 25.07 8.58 14.00
CA ASN A 405 24.52 8.45 12.65
C ASN A 405 25.29 9.28 11.61
N THR A 406 25.94 10.37 12.02
CA THR A 406 26.88 11.13 11.18
C THR A 406 28.34 10.77 11.49
N VAL A 407 29.10 10.33 10.49
CA VAL A 407 30.56 10.10 10.56
C VAL A 407 31.25 10.86 9.43
N ASP A 408 32.27 11.65 9.76
CA ASP A 408 33.06 12.47 8.82
C ASP A 408 32.24 13.38 7.87
N GLY A 409 31.04 13.78 8.31
CA GLY A 409 30.09 14.60 7.55
C GLY A 409 29.03 13.81 6.77
N TYR A 410 29.19 12.49 6.65
CA TYR A 410 28.24 11.61 5.98
C TYR A 410 27.15 11.13 6.94
N ASP A 411 25.88 11.36 6.59
CA ASP A 411 24.71 10.94 7.37
C ASP A 411 24.18 9.56 6.94
N PHE A 412 24.26 8.58 7.84
CA PHE A 412 23.79 7.21 7.66
C PHE A 412 22.43 6.92 8.35
N THR A 413 21.66 7.96 8.72
CA THR A 413 20.34 7.82 9.38
C THR A 413 19.40 6.85 8.65
N ALA A 414 19.36 6.88 7.31
CA ALA A 414 18.52 5.96 6.53
C ALA A 414 18.86 4.48 6.77
N ALA A 415 20.14 4.14 6.89
CA ALA A 415 20.60 2.78 7.20
C ALA A 415 20.25 2.38 8.65
N CYS A 416 20.34 3.33 9.59
CA CYS A 416 19.92 3.11 10.97
C CYS A 416 18.47 2.67 11.08
N ILE A 417 17.53 3.38 10.43
CA ILE A 417 16.08 3.12 10.61
C ILE A 417 15.74 1.67 10.25
N ARG A 418 16.35 1.11 9.20
CA ARG A 418 16.15 -0.29 8.77
C ARG A 418 16.78 -1.31 9.72
N HIS A 419 18.00 -1.02 10.22
CA HIS A 419 18.70 -1.86 11.21
C HIS A 419 17.93 -1.93 12.53
N ASP A 420 17.53 -0.77 13.05
CA ASP A 420 16.66 -0.59 14.22
C ASP A 420 15.35 -1.37 14.11
N PHE A 421 14.68 -1.22 12.96
CA PHE A 421 13.44 -1.93 12.64
C PHE A 421 13.66 -3.45 12.65
N GLY A 422 14.69 -3.93 11.94
CA GLY A 422 15.01 -5.35 11.87
C GLY A 422 15.29 -5.93 13.25
N TYR A 423 16.14 -5.29 14.05
CA TYR A 423 16.50 -5.71 15.40
C TYR A 423 15.27 -5.87 16.30
N ARG A 424 14.41 -4.84 16.38
CA ARG A 424 13.26 -4.84 17.30
C ARG A 424 12.23 -5.88 16.88
N ASN A 425 11.88 -5.92 15.60
CA ASN A 425 10.83 -6.82 15.11
C ASN A 425 11.28 -8.29 15.05
N TYR A 426 12.57 -8.57 14.80
CA TYR A 426 13.07 -9.95 14.87
C TYR A 426 13.10 -10.48 16.30
N ARG A 427 13.56 -9.68 17.28
CA ARG A 427 13.51 -10.06 18.70
C ARG A 427 12.07 -10.27 19.19
N ASP A 428 11.14 -9.40 18.78
CA ASP A 428 9.73 -9.52 19.20
C ASP A 428 9.00 -10.72 18.56
N LEU A 429 9.37 -11.13 17.34
CA LEU A 429 8.76 -12.29 16.66
C LEU A 429 9.44 -13.63 16.97
N HIS A 430 10.77 -13.68 17.13
CA HIS A 430 11.56 -14.91 17.27
C HIS A 430 12.24 -15.08 18.64
N GLY A 431 12.36 -14.01 19.43
CA GLY A 431 13.05 -14.01 20.72
C GLY A 431 14.55 -13.74 20.63
N GLU A 432 15.14 -13.30 21.75
CA GLU A 432 16.55 -12.90 21.86
C GLU A 432 17.54 -14.03 21.48
N LYS A 433 17.19 -15.29 21.76
CA LYS A 433 18.03 -16.45 21.41
C LYS A 433 18.17 -16.59 19.90
N GLU A 434 17.05 -16.73 19.18
CA GLU A 434 17.06 -16.85 17.72
C GLU A 434 17.65 -15.60 17.06
N PHE A 435 17.37 -14.40 17.60
CA PHE A 435 18.00 -13.17 17.12
C PHE A 435 19.53 -13.25 17.12
N ARG A 436 20.16 -13.93 18.08
CA ARG A 436 21.63 -14.09 18.16
C ARG A 436 22.16 -15.32 17.43
N SER A 437 21.46 -16.45 17.47
CA SER A 437 21.95 -17.72 16.91
C SER A 437 21.55 -18.00 15.46
N ASN A 438 20.48 -17.36 14.97
CA ASN A 438 19.98 -17.57 13.62
C ASN A 438 20.71 -16.61 12.65
N PRO A 439 21.26 -17.08 11.51
CA PRO A 439 21.92 -16.20 10.54
C PRO A 439 20.99 -15.10 10.01
N ASN A 440 19.68 -15.38 9.94
CA ASN A 440 18.65 -14.42 9.53
C ASN A 440 18.34 -13.33 10.56
N GLY A 441 18.82 -13.47 11.80
CA GLY A 441 18.71 -12.46 12.86
C GLY A 441 19.81 -11.40 12.76
N LYS A 442 20.55 -11.20 13.85
CA LYS A 442 21.59 -10.17 14.00
C LYS A 442 22.57 -10.13 12.83
N ALA A 443 23.06 -11.28 12.37
CA ALA A 443 24.09 -11.34 11.33
C ALA A 443 23.63 -10.72 10.00
N ARG A 444 22.48 -11.16 9.46
CA ARG A 444 21.89 -10.60 8.23
C ARG A 444 21.51 -9.12 8.39
N ILE A 445 20.98 -8.71 9.54
CA ILE A 445 20.57 -7.31 9.75
C ILE A 445 21.79 -6.38 9.91
N ASP A 446 22.88 -6.84 10.53
CA ASP A 446 24.16 -6.11 10.57
C ASP A 446 24.78 -5.97 9.16
N GLU A 447 24.68 -6.99 8.32
CA GLU A 447 25.14 -6.93 6.93
C GLU A 447 24.32 -5.92 6.09
N ILE A 448 23.00 -5.85 6.32
CA ILE A 448 22.11 -4.86 5.70
C ILE A 448 22.46 -3.42 6.14
N LEU A 449 22.86 -3.19 7.40
CA LEU A 449 23.34 -1.88 7.83
C LEU A 449 24.54 -1.41 7.02
N LEU A 450 25.52 -2.30 6.80
CA LEU A 450 26.68 -2.00 5.96
C LEU A 450 26.26 -1.76 4.50
N GLN A 451 25.34 -2.56 3.96
CA GLN A 451 24.81 -2.39 2.61
C GLN A 451 24.14 -1.01 2.43
N ASP A 452 23.29 -0.60 3.36
CA ASP A 452 22.49 0.61 3.18
C ASP A 452 23.28 1.88 3.49
N ALA A 453 24.25 1.82 4.42
CA ALA A 453 25.28 2.86 4.54
C ALA A 453 26.14 2.95 3.25
N ASN A 454 26.43 1.82 2.61
CA ASN A 454 27.07 1.79 1.29
C ASN A 454 26.20 2.40 0.18
N ASN A 455 24.87 2.26 0.26
CA ASN A 455 23.92 2.82 -0.72
C ASN A 455 23.85 4.36 -0.60
N VAL A 456 23.84 4.91 0.61
CA VAL A 456 23.92 6.37 0.86
C VAL A 456 25.10 7.00 0.09
N CYS A 457 26.29 6.40 0.14
CA CYS A 457 27.46 6.91 -0.59
C CYS A 457 27.28 6.89 -2.13
N VAL A 458 26.50 5.94 -2.66
CA VAL A 458 26.20 5.85 -4.10
C VAL A 458 25.17 6.90 -4.52
N GLU A 459 24.27 7.30 -3.62
CA GLU A 459 23.30 8.37 -3.87
C GLU A 459 23.93 9.76 -3.72
N GLN A 460 24.76 9.98 -2.69
CA GLN A 460 25.49 11.24 -2.51
C GLN A 460 26.50 11.49 -3.64
N GLY A 461 27.24 10.47 -4.08
CA GLY A 461 28.15 10.56 -5.23
C GLY A 461 27.48 10.83 -6.59
N ARG A 462 26.13 10.78 -6.67
CA ARG A 462 25.37 11.23 -7.85
C ARG A 462 25.05 12.73 -7.80
N GLN A 463 25.16 13.40 -6.65
CA GLN A 463 24.88 14.83 -6.54
C GLN A 463 25.99 15.66 -7.22
N PRO A 464 25.66 16.79 -7.89
CA PRO A 464 26.67 17.59 -8.60
C PRO A 464 27.76 18.20 -7.71
N THR A 465 27.49 18.36 -6.41
CA THR A 465 28.28 19.10 -5.42
C THR A 465 29.26 18.26 -4.59
N LEU A 466 29.13 16.93 -4.60
CA LEU A 466 29.89 15.99 -3.74
C LEU A 466 30.45 14.85 -4.60
N ARG A 467 31.15 15.22 -5.67
CA ARG A 467 31.25 14.41 -6.88
C ARG A 467 32.66 13.88 -7.20
N THR A 468 33.65 14.07 -6.33
CA THR A 468 35.00 13.56 -6.60
C THR A 468 35.10 12.06 -6.28
N PRO A 469 35.99 11.31 -6.95
CA PRO A 469 36.29 9.93 -6.57
C PRO A 469 36.83 9.80 -5.13
N PHE A 470 37.40 10.89 -4.59
CA PHE A 470 37.84 10.98 -3.21
C PHE A 470 36.65 11.03 -2.23
N ASP A 471 35.64 11.87 -2.49
CA ASP A 471 34.42 11.97 -1.65
C ASP A 471 33.70 10.62 -1.55
N PHE A 472 33.59 9.89 -2.66
CA PHE A 472 33.01 8.56 -2.69
C PHE A 472 33.83 7.57 -1.84
N THR A 473 35.16 7.58 -1.97
CA THR A 473 36.06 6.69 -1.24
C THR A 473 36.06 7.00 0.27
N ALA A 474 36.04 8.28 0.64
CA ALA A 474 35.92 8.75 2.02
C ALA A 474 34.58 8.34 2.65
N CYS A 475 33.46 8.51 1.93
CA CYS A 475 32.15 8.03 2.39
C CYS A 475 32.14 6.51 2.63
N LYS A 476 32.76 5.72 1.73
CA LYS A 476 32.88 4.27 1.89
C LYS A 476 33.69 3.87 3.13
N ALA A 477 34.76 4.60 3.44
CA ALA A 477 35.52 4.41 4.68
C ALA A 477 34.70 4.80 5.92
N ALA A 478 34.02 5.94 5.90
CA ALA A 478 33.13 6.38 6.97
C ALA A 478 31.99 5.37 7.23
N ALA A 479 31.39 4.81 6.17
CA ALA A 479 30.35 3.77 6.26
C ALA A 479 30.87 2.48 6.92
N GLN A 480 32.12 2.07 6.66
CA GLN A 480 32.76 0.94 7.34
C GLN A 480 33.00 1.25 8.82
N THR A 481 33.60 2.39 9.15
CA THR A 481 33.83 2.86 10.53
C THR A 481 32.53 2.90 11.33
N PHE A 482 31.47 3.47 10.73
CA PHE A 482 30.12 3.53 11.29
C PHE A 482 29.54 2.13 11.56
N TYR A 483 29.58 1.22 10.57
CA TYR A 483 29.13 -0.16 10.72
C TYR A 483 29.84 -0.91 11.85
N TYR A 484 31.17 -0.80 11.95
CA TYR A 484 31.92 -1.42 13.05
C TYR A 484 31.55 -0.81 14.40
N GLY A 485 31.36 0.52 14.48
CA GLY A 485 30.91 1.21 15.69
C GLY A 485 29.55 0.73 16.19
N VAL A 486 28.56 0.56 15.30
CA VAL A 486 27.25 0.01 15.67
C VAL A 486 27.35 -1.47 16.05
N LYS A 487 28.09 -2.28 15.26
CA LYS A 487 28.19 -3.73 15.46
C LYS A 487 28.88 -4.13 16.77
N VAL A 488 29.91 -3.39 17.17
CA VAL A 488 30.66 -3.59 18.43
C VAL A 488 29.97 -2.90 19.62
N GLY A 489 29.07 -1.94 19.35
CA GLY A 489 28.40 -1.14 20.37
C GLY A 489 27.33 -1.86 21.21
N GLU A 490 26.95 -3.09 20.86
CA GLU A 490 26.07 -3.91 21.70
C GLU A 490 26.84 -4.56 22.87
N PRO A 491 26.33 -4.49 24.12
CA PRO A 491 26.91 -5.24 25.22
C PRO A 491 26.80 -6.76 24.97
N ILE A 492 27.95 -7.42 24.88
CA ILE A 492 28.06 -8.88 24.87
C ILE A 492 27.70 -9.44 26.26
N VAL A 493 26.56 -10.11 26.36
CA VAL A 493 26.09 -10.75 27.60
C VAL A 493 26.76 -12.12 27.77
N GLU A 494 28.08 -12.13 27.89
CA GLU A 494 28.88 -13.28 28.32
C GLU A 494 29.59 -12.96 29.64
N THR A 495 28.82 -12.93 30.74
CA THR A 495 29.29 -13.20 32.13
C THR A 495 28.13 -13.14 33.14
N ILE A 496 27.14 -14.06 33.04
CA ILE A 496 26.24 -14.35 34.19
C ILE A 496 26.79 -15.55 34.99
N THR A 497 28.06 -15.43 35.42
CA THR A 497 28.70 -16.28 36.43
C THR A 497 29.71 -15.48 37.26
N ASN A 498 29.20 -14.51 38.01
CA ASN A 498 29.74 -14.04 39.30
C ASN A 498 31.22 -13.55 39.36
N PRO A 499 31.51 -12.26 39.08
CA PRO A 499 32.82 -11.66 39.36
C PRO A 499 32.94 -11.23 40.83
N ALA A 500 33.96 -11.73 41.54
CA ALA A 500 34.22 -11.39 42.95
C ALA A 500 34.99 -10.06 43.14
N ASN A 501 35.35 -9.36 42.07
CA ASN A 501 36.09 -8.08 42.12
C ASN A 501 35.69 -7.18 40.93
N PRO A 502 35.26 -5.92 41.14
CA PRO A 502 34.87 -5.02 40.04
C PRO A 502 36.05 -4.49 39.20
N ALA A 503 37.30 -4.78 39.57
CA ALA A 503 38.49 -4.35 38.82
C ALA A 503 38.62 -5.00 37.42
N ASP A 504 38.10 -6.22 37.25
CA ASP A 504 38.29 -7.03 36.03
C ASP A 504 37.32 -6.67 34.88
N LEU A 505 36.43 -5.69 35.09
CA LEU A 505 35.41 -5.25 34.12
C LEU A 505 35.86 -4.07 33.21
N LEU A 506 37.13 -3.65 33.29
CA LEU A 506 37.67 -2.60 32.42
C LEU A 506 38.49 -3.20 31.27
N PRO A 507 38.25 -2.78 30.00
CA PRO A 507 39.02 -3.27 28.87
C PRO A 507 40.49 -2.85 28.98
N ASN A 508 41.40 -3.76 28.65
CA ASN A 508 42.84 -3.56 28.76
C ASN A 508 43.29 -2.25 28.07
N PRO A 509 43.81 -1.24 28.81
CA PRO A 509 44.19 0.04 28.24
C PRO A 509 45.19 -0.04 27.08
N LYS A 510 46.01 -1.11 27.04
CA LYS A 510 46.99 -1.33 25.96
C LYS A 510 46.33 -1.66 24.62
N GLU A 511 45.24 -2.42 24.60
CA GLU A 511 44.53 -2.74 23.35
C GLU A 511 43.66 -1.56 22.89
N VAL A 512 43.05 -0.81 23.82
CA VAL A 512 42.33 0.44 23.50
C VAL A 512 43.30 1.47 22.87
N ALA A 513 44.48 1.66 23.45
CA ALA A 513 45.52 2.53 22.90
C ALA A 513 46.02 2.07 21.51
N LYS A 514 46.09 0.76 21.28
CA LYS A 514 46.50 0.16 19.99
C LYS A 514 45.53 0.48 18.86
N GLY A 515 44.23 0.42 19.13
CA GLY A 515 43.19 0.81 18.18
C GLY A 515 43.25 2.30 17.81
N ILE A 516 43.49 3.17 18.81
CA ILE A 516 43.60 4.62 18.61
C ILE A 516 44.90 4.98 17.85
N LEU A 517 46.03 4.35 18.18
CA LEU A 517 47.33 4.64 17.54
C LEU A 517 47.47 4.07 16.12
N GLY A 518 46.53 3.23 15.67
CA GLY A 518 46.46 2.71 14.30
C GLY A 518 45.70 3.62 13.31
N TRP A 519 45.11 4.73 13.76
CA TRP A 519 44.33 5.62 12.90
C TRP A 519 45.19 6.46 11.92
N PRO A 520 44.88 6.48 10.61
CA PRO A 520 45.57 7.31 9.63
C PRO A 520 45.50 8.83 9.91
N GLY A 521 44.45 9.29 10.61
CA GLY A 521 44.21 10.72 10.87
C GLY A 521 44.96 11.33 12.07
N ILE A 522 45.82 10.59 12.77
CA ILE A 522 46.49 11.05 14.01
C ILE A 522 47.96 11.46 13.79
N ARG A 523 48.50 11.29 12.58
CA ARG A 523 49.81 11.85 12.19
C ARG A 523 49.63 12.89 11.09
N ARG A 524 50.37 14.00 11.22
CA ARG A 524 50.60 14.98 10.13
C ARG A 524 51.67 14.46 9.18
#